data_AF-A4Z0G5-F1
#
_entry.id   AF-A4Z0G5-F1
#
_cell.length_a   1.000
_cell.length_b   1.000
_cell.length_c   1.000
_cell.angle_alpha   90.00
_cell.angle_beta   90.00
_cell.angle_gamma   90.00
#
_symmetry.space_group_name_H-M   'P 1'
#
loop_
_entity.id
_entity.type
_entity.pdbx_description
1 polymer ?
#
loop_
_entity_poly.entity_id
_entity_poly.type
_entity_poly.pdbx_seq_one_letter_code
_entity_poly.pdbx_strand_id
1 'polypeptide(L)'
;MAVVAPLSATVDMSFGDARSREKFDRKAWLAKHTSQSDKNPKLDALRMDALQAATAYKLSPCDKTQKQNLVEALTAYTRAYVAKLDCKRNFLGIKVCSDKSMEEAAASVSTPLDERVKEALYAAFDEQGITKADFPADIREDVPMFAGPGLWSDESSVCRIRQANRDRR
;
A
#
# COMPACT_ATOMS: atom_id res chain seq x y z
N MET A 1 -45.47 -21.39 38.92
CA MET A 1 -44.41 -21.97 38.04
C MET A 1 -44.47 -21.21 36.73
N ALA A 2 -43.51 -20.31 36.48
CA ALA A 2 -43.46 -19.54 35.23
C ALA A 2 -42.65 -20.32 34.21
N VAL A 3 -43.27 -20.65 33.07
CA VAL A 3 -42.61 -21.32 31.95
C VAL A 3 -41.90 -20.24 31.14
N VAL A 4 -40.57 -20.16 31.26
CA VAL A 4 -39.75 -19.30 30.40
C VAL A 4 -39.57 -20.05 29.08
N ALA A 5 -40.29 -19.64 28.04
CA ALA A 5 -40.06 -20.14 26.69
C ALA A 5 -38.77 -19.49 26.14
N PRO A 6 -37.83 -20.26 25.55
CA PRO A 6 -36.67 -19.68 24.88
C PRO A 6 -37.14 -18.96 23.60
N LEU A 7 -36.77 -17.69 23.47
CA LEU A 7 -36.98 -16.92 22.24
C LEU A 7 -36.12 -17.54 21.12
N SER A 8 -36.76 -18.10 20.11
CA SER A 8 -36.08 -18.55 18.89
C SER A 8 -35.54 -17.34 18.13
N ALA A 9 -34.23 -17.28 17.89
CA ALA A 9 -33.61 -16.25 17.05
C ALA A 9 -34.16 -16.37 15.61
N THR A 10 -35.02 -15.43 15.21
CA THR A 10 -35.65 -15.38 13.88
C THR A 10 -34.88 -14.55 12.85
N VAL A 11 -33.61 -14.24 13.11
CA VAL A 11 -32.78 -13.51 12.15
C VAL A 11 -31.55 -14.34 11.85
N ASP A 12 -31.51 -14.90 10.63
CA ASP A 12 -30.30 -15.47 10.05
C ASP A 12 -29.32 -14.31 9.81
N MET A 13 -28.51 -14.00 10.83
CA MET A 13 -27.53 -12.93 10.81
C MET A 13 -26.32 -13.35 9.98
N SER A 14 -26.49 -13.57 8.67
CA SER A 14 -25.35 -13.60 7.76
C SER A 14 -24.90 -12.17 7.48
N PHE A 15 -23.97 -11.67 8.31
CA PHE A 15 -23.29 -10.41 8.05
C PHE A 15 -22.39 -10.58 6.81
N GLY A 16 -22.87 -10.07 5.68
CA GLY A 16 -22.20 -10.11 4.39
C GLY A 16 -23.01 -10.91 3.39
N ASP A 17 -23.73 -10.22 2.51
CA ASP A 17 -24.50 -10.88 1.47
C ASP A 17 -23.56 -11.76 0.59
N ALA A 18 -24.00 -12.96 0.22
CA ALA A 18 -23.19 -13.92 -0.53
C ALA A 18 -22.73 -13.39 -1.91
N ARG A 19 -23.51 -12.50 -2.52
CA ARG A 19 -23.19 -11.83 -3.79
C ARG A 19 -22.08 -10.78 -3.62
N SER A 20 -22.00 -10.13 -2.45
CA SER A 20 -20.90 -9.26 -2.08
C SER A 20 -19.62 -10.08 -1.91
N ARG A 21 -19.67 -11.21 -1.20
CA ARG A 21 -18.52 -12.15 -1.12
C ARG A 21 -18.02 -12.61 -2.49
N GLU A 22 -18.92 -13.06 -3.36
CA GLU A 22 -18.55 -13.49 -4.71
C GLU A 22 -17.90 -12.36 -5.54
N LYS A 23 -18.39 -11.12 -5.40
CA LYS A 23 -17.76 -9.95 -6.03
C LYS A 23 -16.37 -9.66 -5.46
N PHE A 24 -16.18 -9.76 -4.14
CA PHE A 24 -14.88 -9.61 -3.49
C PHE A 24 -13.90 -10.69 -3.96
N ASP A 25 -14.33 -11.96 -3.98
CA ASP A 25 -13.52 -13.09 -4.42
C ASP A 25 -13.12 -12.94 -5.89
N ARG A 26 -14.04 -12.49 -6.75
CA ARG A 26 -13.73 -12.22 -8.15
C ARG A 26 -12.76 -11.05 -8.31
N LYS A 27 -12.90 -9.97 -7.53
CA LYS A 27 -11.96 -8.85 -7.55
C LYS A 27 -10.57 -9.28 -7.09
N ALA A 28 -10.48 -10.08 -6.02
CA ALA A 28 -9.22 -10.64 -5.54
C ALA A 28 -8.59 -11.60 -6.56
N TRP A 29 -9.40 -12.42 -7.23
CA TRP A 29 -8.92 -13.28 -8.31
C TRP A 29 -8.38 -12.47 -9.48
N LEU A 30 -9.11 -11.44 -9.94
CA LEU A 30 -8.64 -10.54 -11.01
C LEU A 30 -7.36 -9.81 -10.62
N ALA A 31 -7.23 -9.34 -9.38
CA ALA A 31 -6.00 -8.74 -8.87
C ALA A 31 -4.80 -9.69 -8.95
N LYS A 32 -5.01 -10.96 -8.60
CA LYS A 32 -3.95 -11.99 -8.60
C LYS A 32 -3.61 -12.51 -10.01
N HIS A 33 -4.60 -12.57 -10.90
CA HIS A 33 -4.45 -13.22 -12.20
C HIS A 33 -4.39 -12.26 -13.39
N THR A 34 -4.58 -10.95 -13.17
CA THR A 34 -4.51 -9.95 -14.24
C THR A 34 -3.69 -8.74 -13.78
N SER A 35 -3.10 -8.05 -14.76
CA SER A 35 -2.40 -6.76 -14.54
C SER A 35 -3.21 -5.61 -15.13
N GLN A 36 -4.55 -5.72 -15.09
CA GLN A 36 -5.40 -4.69 -15.65
C GLN A 36 -5.21 -3.37 -14.89
N SER A 37 -4.96 -2.30 -15.65
CA SER A 37 -4.84 -0.94 -15.15
C SER A 37 -6.04 -0.09 -15.53
N ASP A 38 -6.06 1.15 -15.03
CA ASP A 38 -6.99 2.22 -15.45
C ASP A 38 -6.66 2.80 -16.83
N LYS A 39 -5.78 2.15 -17.60
CA LYS A 39 -5.29 2.57 -18.93
C LYS A 39 -4.60 3.94 -18.91
N ASN A 40 -4.08 4.37 -17.76
CA ASN A 40 -3.30 5.60 -17.65
C ASN A 40 -1.81 5.28 -17.82
N PRO A 41 -1.20 5.55 -18.98
CA PRO A 41 0.18 5.12 -19.26
C PRO A 41 1.22 5.76 -18.33
N LYS A 42 0.97 6.98 -17.85
CA LYS A 42 1.89 7.66 -16.91
C LYS A 42 1.86 7.00 -15.54
N LEU A 43 0.66 6.65 -15.07
CA LEU A 43 0.50 5.99 -13.78
C LEU A 43 0.94 4.53 -13.85
N ASP A 44 0.74 3.86 -14.99
CA ASP A 44 1.24 2.51 -15.25
C ASP A 44 2.77 2.44 -15.21
N ALA A 45 3.47 3.42 -15.77
CA ALA A 45 4.92 3.51 -15.63
C ALA A 45 5.34 3.56 -14.16
N LEU A 46 4.72 4.45 -13.37
CA LEU A 46 5.01 4.57 -11.93
C LEU A 46 4.69 3.30 -11.14
N ARG A 47 3.60 2.61 -11.47
CA ARG A 47 3.24 1.32 -10.87
C ARG A 47 4.30 0.27 -11.18
N MET A 48 4.75 0.19 -12.43
CA MET A 48 5.77 -0.77 -12.84
C MET A 48 7.13 -0.45 -12.22
N ASP A 49 7.52 0.82 -12.13
CA ASP A 49 8.74 1.26 -11.47
C ASP A 49 8.71 0.89 -9.97
N ALA A 50 7.60 1.18 -9.29
CA ALA A 50 7.42 0.80 -7.89
C ALA A 50 7.44 -0.72 -7.68
N LEU A 51 6.80 -1.49 -8.56
CA LEU A 51 6.81 -2.96 -8.53
C LEU A 51 8.22 -3.53 -8.71
N GLN A 52 8.97 -3.01 -9.68
CA GLN A 52 10.33 -3.44 -9.96
C GLN A 52 11.27 -3.09 -8.82
N ALA A 53 11.22 -1.85 -8.31
CA ALA A 53 12.06 -1.39 -7.21
C ALA A 53 11.76 -2.16 -5.91
N ALA A 54 10.48 -2.43 -5.63
CA ALA A 54 10.09 -3.24 -4.47
C ALA A 54 10.62 -4.68 -4.57
N THR A 55 10.50 -5.29 -5.75
CA THR A 55 11.02 -6.64 -6.00
C THR A 55 12.56 -6.68 -5.88
N ALA A 56 13.25 -5.69 -6.44
CA ALA A 56 14.71 -5.59 -6.36
C ALA A 56 15.21 -5.38 -4.92
N TYR A 57 14.54 -4.52 -4.14
CA TYR A 57 14.85 -4.33 -2.72
C TYR A 57 14.64 -5.62 -1.93
N LYS A 58 13.53 -6.34 -2.15
CA LYS A 58 13.28 -7.63 -1.49
C LYS A 58 14.40 -8.64 -1.75
N LEU A 59 14.96 -8.67 -2.97
CA LEU A 59 16.07 -9.56 -3.32
C LEU A 59 17.40 -9.11 -2.72
N SER A 60 17.57 -7.82 -2.44
CA SER A 60 18.83 -7.25 -1.95
C SER A 60 18.59 -6.07 -0.99
N PRO A 61 18.01 -6.32 0.21
CA PRO A 61 17.55 -5.26 1.11
C PRO A 61 18.69 -4.45 1.74
N CYS A 62 19.92 -4.95 1.64
CA CYS A 62 21.11 -4.32 2.21
C CYS A 62 21.91 -3.50 1.21
N ASP A 63 21.47 -3.47 -0.06
CA ASP A 63 22.05 -2.61 -1.08
C ASP A 63 21.46 -1.21 -0.99
N LYS A 64 22.32 -0.22 -0.72
CA LYS A 64 21.94 1.19 -0.61
C LYS A 64 21.29 1.71 -1.90
N THR A 65 21.72 1.21 -3.05
CA THR A 65 21.17 1.58 -4.36
C THR A 65 19.74 1.09 -4.49
N GLN A 66 19.46 -0.16 -4.08
CA GLN A 66 18.10 -0.69 -4.14
C GLN A 66 17.17 -0.01 -3.14
N LYS A 67 17.69 0.35 -1.97
CA LYS A 67 16.96 1.19 -1.01
C LYS A 67 16.57 2.54 -1.64
N GLN A 68 17.54 3.23 -2.26
CA GLN A 68 17.31 4.52 -2.92
C GLN A 68 16.29 4.39 -4.06
N ASN A 69 16.44 3.41 -4.94
CA ASN A 69 15.52 3.17 -6.05
C ASN A 69 14.08 2.97 -5.55
N LEU A 70 13.89 2.19 -4.47
CA LEU A 70 12.57 1.97 -3.88
C LEU A 70 12.00 3.25 -3.27
N VAL A 71 12.81 4.02 -2.54
CA VAL A 71 12.37 5.30 -1.97
C VAL A 71 11.97 6.28 -3.07
N GLU A 72 12.74 6.39 -4.15
CA GLU A 72 12.47 7.28 -5.27
C GLU A 72 11.20 6.86 -6.03
N ALA A 73 11.07 5.57 -6.36
CA ALA A 73 9.90 5.05 -7.06
C ALA A 73 8.63 5.21 -6.23
N LEU A 74 8.67 4.90 -4.94
CA LEU A 74 7.54 5.07 -4.04
C LEU A 74 7.19 6.55 -3.85
N THR A 75 8.19 7.43 -3.73
CA THR A 75 7.99 8.89 -3.69
C THR A 75 7.23 9.37 -4.92
N ALA A 76 7.65 8.98 -6.11
CA ALA A 76 7.01 9.37 -7.37
C ALA A 76 5.56 8.86 -7.46
N TYR A 77 5.35 7.60 -7.06
CA TYR A 77 4.02 6.98 -7.04
C TYR A 77 3.08 7.68 -6.03
N THR A 78 3.55 7.94 -4.81
CA THR A 78 2.78 8.69 -3.79
C THR A 78 2.47 10.11 -4.26
N ARG A 79 3.41 10.80 -4.92
CA ARG A 79 3.15 12.14 -5.48
C ARG A 79 2.06 12.11 -6.55
N ALA A 80 2.02 11.09 -7.40
CA ALA A 80 0.95 10.95 -8.38
C ALA A 80 -0.43 10.76 -7.73
N TYR A 81 -0.49 10.03 -6.61
CA TYR A 81 -1.71 9.92 -5.81
C TYR A 81 -2.11 11.25 -5.16
N VAL A 82 -1.17 11.93 -4.49
CA VAL A 82 -1.42 13.23 -3.84
C VAL A 82 -1.86 14.29 -4.85
N ALA A 83 -1.29 14.28 -6.07
CA ALA A 83 -1.70 15.18 -7.14
C ALA A 83 -3.16 14.95 -7.57
N LYS A 84 -3.66 13.71 -7.51
CA LYS A 84 -5.06 13.40 -7.82
C LYS A 84 -6.03 13.81 -6.72
N LEU A 85 -5.59 13.81 -5.45
CA LEU A 85 -6.44 14.26 -4.35
C LEU A 85 -6.82 15.74 -4.45
N ASP A 86 -6.02 16.56 -5.15
CA ASP A 86 -6.21 18.01 -5.36
C ASP A 86 -6.65 18.75 -4.09
N CYS A 87 -6.10 18.37 -2.93
CA CYS A 87 -6.54 18.93 -1.67
C CYS A 87 -6.13 20.39 -1.57
N LYS A 88 -7.12 21.26 -1.34
CA LYS A 88 -6.89 22.69 -1.17
C LYS A 88 -6.68 23.00 0.31
N ARG A 89 -5.85 24.00 0.60
CA ARG A 89 -5.78 24.52 1.96
C ARG A 89 -7.00 25.40 2.21
N ASN A 90 -7.73 25.13 3.28
CA ASN A 90 -8.79 26.03 3.73
C ASN A 90 -8.19 27.32 4.32
N PHE A 91 -9.04 28.26 4.74
CA PHE A 91 -8.61 29.55 5.29
C PHE A 91 -7.76 29.43 6.57
N LEU A 92 -7.77 28.27 7.25
CA LEU A 92 -6.95 27.96 8.43
C LEU A 92 -5.64 27.25 8.08
N GLY A 93 -5.33 27.09 6.78
CA GLY A 93 -4.14 26.37 6.32
C GLY A 93 -4.24 24.84 6.42
N ILE A 94 -5.40 24.29 6.79
CA ILE A 94 -5.63 22.85 6.89
C ILE A 94 -5.88 22.29 5.50
N LYS A 95 -5.20 21.18 5.15
CA LYS A 95 -5.38 20.47 3.89
C LYS A 95 -6.75 19.79 3.90
N VAL A 96 -7.68 20.26 3.07
CA VAL A 96 -9.03 19.69 2.94
C VAL A 96 -9.21 19.18 1.51
N CYS A 97 -9.54 17.91 1.38
CA CYS A 97 -9.83 17.26 0.11
C CYS A 97 -11.34 17.16 -0.07
N SER A 98 -11.84 17.26 -1.30
CA SER A 98 -13.26 16.99 -1.56
C SER A 98 -13.53 15.49 -1.51
N ASP A 99 -14.70 15.07 -1.04
CA ASP A 99 -15.08 13.64 -1.03
C ASP A 99 -14.94 13.01 -2.42
N LYS A 100 -15.33 13.75 -3.46
CA LYS A 100 -15.21 13.33 -4.86
C LYS A 100 -13.75 13.09 -5.27
N SER A 101 -12.84 14.02 -4.96
CA SER A 101 -11.42 13.86 -5.30
C SER A 101 -10.76 12.73 -4.50
N MET A 102 -11.20 12.49 -3.26
CA MET A 102 -10.77 11.33 -2.48
C MET A 102 -11.23 10.01 -3.11
N GLU A 103 -12.49 9.93 -3.55
CA GLU A 103 -13.03 8.73 -4.21
C GLU A 103 -12.35 8.45 -5.55
N GLU A 104 -12.12 9.48 -6.37
CA GLU A 104 -11.42 9.35 -7.66
C GLU A 104 -9.95 8.95 -7.47
N ALA A 105 -9.26 9.53 -6.49
CA ALA A 105 -7.89 9.17 -6.16
C ALA A 105 -7.82 7.72 -5.67
N ALA A 106 -8.70 7.32 -4.75
CA ALA A 106 -8.78 5.95 -4.22
C ALA A 106 -9.09 4.93 -5.33
N ALA A 107 -10.05 5.23 -6.21
CA ALA A 107 -10.39 4.38 -7.34
C ALA A 107 -9.17 4.14 -8.24
N SER A 108 -8.34 5.17 -8.44
CA SER A 108 -7.17 5.08 -9.31
C SER A 108 -5.99 4.31 -8.74
N VAL A 109 -5.97 4.01 -7.44
CA VAL A 109 -4.96 3.16 -6.79
C VAL A 109 -5.57 1.84 -6.28
N SER A 110 -6.67 1.43 -6.89
CA SER A 110 -7.43 0.21 -6.54
C SER A 110 -7.58 -0.79 -7.70
N THR A 111 -6.79 -0.61 -8.75
CA THR A 111 -6.77 -1.52 -9.91
C THR A 111 -6.05 -2.83 -9.56
N PRO A 112 -6.28 -3.92 -10.31
CA PRO A 112 -5.49 -5.15 -10.20
C PRO A 112 -3.98 -4.93 -10.18
N LEU A 113 -3.47 -4.00 -10.99
CA LEU A 113 -2.04 -3.66 -10.99
C LEU A 113 -1.61 -2.98 -9.67
N ASP A 114 -2.45 -2.12 -9.10
CA ASP A 114 -2.15 -1.46 -7.81
C ASP A 114 -2.11 -2.45 -6.65
N GLU A 115 -2.97 -3.47 -6.65
CA GLU A 115 -2.93 -4.53 -5.63
C GLU A 115 -1.60 -5.29 -5.70
N ARG A 116 -1.12 -5.62 -6.91
CA ARG A 116 0.20 -6.25 -7.08
C ARG A 116 1.34 -5.36 -6.60
N VAL A 117 1.27 -4.06 -6.86
CA VAL A 117 2.25 -3.07 -6.36
C VAL A 117 2.24 -3.05 -4.83
N LYS A 118 1.06 -2.99 -4.20
CA LYS A 118 0.93 -3.00 -2.73
C LYS A 118 1.50 -4.28 -2.12
N GLU A 119 1.17 -5.44 -2.67
CA GLU A 119 1.72 -6.72 -2.21
C GLU A 119 3.26 -6.75 -2.29
N ALA A 120 3.83 -6.28 -3.39
CA ALA A 120 5.28 -6.21 -3.55
C ALA A 120 5.92 -5.21 -2.59
N LEU A 121 5.32 -4.03 -2.41
CA LEU A 121 5.77 -3.03 -1.45
C LEU A 121 5.74 -3.60 -0.03
N TYR A 122 4.65 -4.26 0.37
CA TYR A 122 4.53 -4.84 1.70
C TYR A 122 5.63 -5.86 1.96
N ALA A 123 5.86 -6.76 1.00
CA ALA A 123 6.95 -7.73 1.10
C ALA A 123 8.35 -7.09 1.13
N ALA A 124 8.53 -5.93 0.49
CA ALA A 124 9.78 -5.17 0.57
C ALA A 124 9.96 -4.49 1.93
N PHE A 125 8.88 -3.91 2.50
CA PHE A 125 8.91 -3.30 3.83
C PHE A 125 9.09 -4.32 4.96
N ASP A 126 8.65 -5.57 4.77
CA ASP A 126 8.89 -6.67 5.73
C ASP A 126 10.38 -6.98 5.93
N GLU A 127 11.24 -6.68 4.95
CA GLU A 127 12.70 -6.80 5.10
C GLU A 127 13.30 -5.72 6.03
N GLN A 128 12.48 -4.74 6.44
CA GLN A 128 12.82 -3.62 7.31
C GLN A 128 13.91 -2.72 6.70
N GLY A 129 14.28 -1.63 7.40
CA GLY A 129 15.40 -0.76 6.98
C GLY A 129 15.01 0.45 6.12
N ILE A 130 13.72 0.62 5.84
CA ILE A 130 13.15 1.83 5.25
C ILE A 130 12.28 2.50 6.30
N THR A 131 12.57 3.77 6.56
CA THR A 131 11.91 4.58 7.58
C THR A 131 11.22 5.77 6.95
N LYS A 132 10.30 6.41 7.69
CA LYS A 132 9.71 7.69 7.26
C LYS A 132 10.76 8.77 6.95
N ALA A 133 11.91 8.73 7.63
CA ALA A 133 12.97 9.73 7.45
C ALA A 133 13.64 9.64 6.07
N ASP A 134 13.62 8.47 5.44
CA ASP A 134 14.17 8.25 4.09
C ASP A 134 13.36 9.00 3.01
N PHE A 135 12.11 9.37 3.29
CA PHE A 135 11.23 10.07 2.35
C PHE A 135 11.34 11.60 2.47
N PRO A 136 11.15 12.35 1.37
CA PRO A 136 11.02 13.80 1.38
C PRO A 136 9.92 14.29 2.33
N ALA A 137 10.18 15.39 3.04
CA ALA A 137 9.31 15.91 4.10
C ALA A 137 7.88 16.23 3.62
N ASP A 138 7.71 16.60 2.36
CA ASP A 138 6.43 16.94 1.74
C ASP A 138 5.47 15.75 1.58
N ILE A 139 5.98 14.52 1.63
CA ILE A 139 5.17 13.30 1.39
C ILE A 139 5.17 12.31 2.56
N ARG A 140 5.88 12.57 3.65
CA ARG A 140 6.04 11.62 4.78
C ARG A 140 4.72 11.18 5.41
N GLU A 141 3.70 12.02 5.35
CA GLU A 141 2.36 11.73 5.86
C GLU A 141 1.50 10.94 4.87
N ASP A 142 1.83 10.97 3.58
CA ASP A 142 1.07 10.30 2.51
C ASP A 142 1.64 8.90 2.18
N VAL A 143 2.96 8.70 2.35
CA VAL A 143 3.65 7.40 2.12
C VAL A 143 3.07 6.21 2.91
N PRO A 144 2.64 6.36 4.19
CA PRO A 144 2.05 5.25 4.95
C PRO A 144 0.83 4.60 4.31
N MET A 145 0.16 5.26 3.37
CA MET A 145 -0.95 4.68 2.61
C MET A 145 -0.52 3.50 1.72
N PHE A 146 0.74 3.51 1.27
CA PHE A 146 1.29 2.53 0.33
C PHE A 146 2.37 1.65 0.96
N ALA A 147 3.00 2.13 2.03
CA ALA A 147 4.02 1.41 2.73
C ALA A 147 3.44 0.26 3.58
N GLY A 148 4.19 -0.83 3.67
CA GLY A 148 3.85 -1.96 4.53
C GLY A 148 4.10 -1.68 6.01
N PRO A 149 3.71 -2.61 6.90
CA PRO A 149 3.87 -2.47 8.36
C PRO A 149 5.32 -2.20 8.80
N GLY A 150 6.32 -2.56 8.00
CA GLY A 150 7.74 -2.33 8.28
C GLY A 150 8.22 -0.88 8.23
N LEU A 151 7.41 0.09 7.73
CA LEU A 151 7.79 1.52 7.69
C LEU A 151 8.08 2.12 9.08
N TRP A 152 7.53 1.51 10.13
CA TRP A 152 7.66 1.96 11.52
C TRP A 152 8.88 1.37 12.26
N SER A 153 9.72 0.60 11.56
CA SER A 153 10.89 -0.07 12.16
C SER A 153 12.18 0.66 11.78
N ASP A 154 12.94 1.12 12.78
CA ASP A 154 14.06 2.05 12.60
C ASP A 154 15.23 1.49 11.76
N GLU A 155 15.51 0.17 11.80
CA GLU A 155 16.55 -0.43 10.96
C GLU A 155 16.42 -1.95 10.80
N SER A 156 16.73 -2.48 9.61
CA SER A 156 16.77 -3.94 9.36
C SER A 156 17.95 -4.57 10.10
N SER A 157 17.65 -5.30 11.18
CA SER A 157 18.66 -6.10 11.91
C SER A 157 19.36 -7.13 11.00
N VAL A 158 18.66 -7.60 9.96
CA VAL A 158 19.14 -8.56 8.96
C VAL A 158 20.32 -7.99 8.17
N CYS A 159 20.28 -6.70 7.83
CA CYS A 159 21.37 -6.08 7.08
C CYS A 159 22.61 -5.81 7.92
N ARG A 160 22.45 -5.45 9.20
CA ARG A 160 23.60 -5.35 10.12
C ARG A 160 24.33 -6.69 10.26
N ILE A 161 23.58 -7.80 10.38
CA ILE A 161 24.17 -9.15 10.51
C ILE A 161 24.86 -9.60 9.21
N ARG A 162 24.23 -9.36 8.05
CA ARG A 162 24.82 -9.73 6.74
C ARG A 162 26.07 -8.90 6.41
N GLN A 163 26.10 -7.61 6.73
CA GLN A 163 27.29 -6.77 6.58
C GLN A 163 28.42 -7.25 7.49
N ALA A 164 28.14 -7.51 8.77
CA ALA A 164 29.13 -8.04 9.72
C ALA A 164 29.75 -9.39 9.30
N ASN A 165 29.00 -10.24 8.58
CA ASN A 165 29.52 -11.49 8.04
C ASN A 165 30.30 -11.33 6.71
N ARG A 166 30.02 -10.27 5.94
CA ARG A 166 30.73 -9.96 4.69
C ARG A 166 32.10 -9.34 4.96
N ASP A 167 32.23 -8.52 5.99
CA ASP A 167 33.49 -7.89 6.40
C ASP A 167 34.47 -8.85 7.10
N ARG A 168 34.02 -10.07 7.45
CA ARG A 168 34.82 -11.13 8.06
C ARG A 168 35.38 -12.15 7.06
N ARG A 169 35.08 -12.02 5.77
CA ARG A 169 35.63 -12.84 4.68
C ARG A 169 36.65 -12.05 3.89
#